data_AF-A0A183ALD3-F1
#
_entry.id   AF-A0A183ALD3-F1
#
_cell.length_a   1.000
_cell.length_b   1.000
_cell.length_c   1.000
_cell.angle_alpha   90.00
_cell.angle_beta   90.00
_cell.angle_gamma   90.00
#
_symmetry.space_group_name_H-M   'P 1'
#
loop_
_entity.id
_entity.type
_entity.pdbx_description
1 polymer ?
#
loop_
_entity_poly.entity_id
_entity_poly.type
_entity_poly.pdbx_seq_one_letter_code
_entity_poly.pdbx_strand_id
1 'polypeptide(L)'
;LAAREAELRQAELVAAEAARQRAREQALVRAREARRVRWRHCLPPPPEANGPDTVQLSIKMPNGSRASRVFSLHDSVKILYYFVLTQDSAPEHFEVQANFPKRLVPCQPNDESDLEDYVVDDAVDQNTADSSKSTKKPKTLDPILDWTPRPDGTDPPSFNTLNLRKPEVLFIIDNDA
;
A
#
# COMPACT_ATOMS: atom_id res chain seq x y z
N LEU A 1 24.47 -32.48 35.12
CA LEU A 1 23.24 -32.85 34.38
C LEU A 1 22.28 -31.65 34.29
N ALA A 2 21.89 -31.04 35.40
CA ALA A 2 20.99 -29.87 35.40
C ALA A 2 21.46 -28.66 34.57
N ALA A 3 22.76 -28.33 34.57
CA ALA A 3 23.29 -27.21 33.78
C ALA A 3 23.15 -27.43 32.26
N ARG A 4 23.39 -28.65 31.78
CA ARG A 4 23.26 -29.03 30.38
C ARG A 4 21.80 -29.02 29.91
N GLU A 5 20.89 -29.40 30.79
CA GLU A 5 19.44 -29.39 30.50
C GLU A 5 18.89 -27.95 30.43
N ALA A 6 19.35 -27.06 31.32
CA ALA A 6 19.00 -25.64 31.27
C ALA A 6 19.52 -24.95 29.99
N GLU A 7 20.74 -25.27 29.58
CA GLU A 7 21.33 -24.76 28.33
C GLU A 7 20.55 -25.22 27.09
N LEU A 8 20.15 -26.50 27.03
CA LEU A 8 19.32 -27.04 25.96
C LEU A 8 17.96 -26.34 25.88
N ARG A 9 17.27 -26.17 27.02
CA ARG A 9 15.99 -25.45 27.07
C ARG A 9 16.13 -24.00 26.62
N GLN A 10 17.20 -23.32 27.02
CA GLN A 10 17.45 -21.95 26.58
C GLN A 10 17.74 -21.88 25.07
N ALA A 11 18.53 -22.80 24.53
CA ALA A 11 18.80 -22.87 23.10
C ALA A 11 17.53 -23.16 22.28
N GLU A 12 16.65 -24.03 22.77
CA GLU A 12 15.36 -24.32 22.14
C GLU A 12 14.44 -23.09 22.11
N LEU A 13 14.36 -22.32 23.20
CA LEU A 13 13.57 -21.08 23.26
C LEU A 13 14.10 -20.03 22.27
N VAL A 14 15.41 -19.80 22.25
CA VAL A 14 16.04 -18.85 21.31
C VAL A 14 15.82 -19.29 19.85
N ALA A 15 15.93 -20.60 19.57
CA ALA A 15 15.69 -21.13 18.23
C ALA A 15 14.22 -20.98 17.82
N ALA A 16 13.27 -21.22 18.72
CA ALA A 16 11.84 -21.06 18.46
C ALA A 16 11.47 -19.58 18.22
N GLU A 17 12.01 -18.65 19.00
CA GLU A 17 11.81 -17.21 18.80
C GLU A 17 12.38 -16.73 17.47
N ALA A 18 13.60 -17.14 17.13
CA ALA A 18 14.22 -16.81 15.85
C ALA A 18 13.43 -17.40 14.66
N ALA A 19 12.91 -18.62 14.79
CA ALA A 19 12.05 -19.22 13.77
C ALA A 19 10.75 -18.43 13.60
N ARG A 20 10.12 -18.00 14.70
CA ARG A 20 8.90 -17.18 14.68
C ARG A 20 9.14 -15.81 14.03
N GLN A 21 10.26 -15.17 14.34
CA GLN A 21 10.65 -13.88 13.73
C GLN A 21 10.84 -14.02 12.22
N ARG A 22 11.61 -15.02 11.76
CA ARG A 22 11.81 -15.27 10.32
C ARG A 22 10.50 -15.59 9.60
N ALA A 23 9.64 -16.40 10.21
CA ALA A 23 8.32 -16.70 9.64
C ALA A 23 7.47 -15.44 9.50
N ARG A 24 7.52 -14.54 10.50
CA ARG A 24 6.82 -13.26 10.48
C ARG A 24 7.37 -12.33 9.40
N GLU A 25 8.68 -12.18 9.29
CA GLU A 25 9.32 -11.37 8.24
C GLU A 25 8.94 -11.87 6.84
N GLN A 26 8.98 -13.20 6.63
CA GLN A 26 8.56 -13.81 5.37
C GLN A 26 7.07 -13.57 5.09
N ALA A 27 6.22 -13.63 6.12
CA ALA A 27 4.80 -13.33 5.98
C ALA A 27 4.56 -11.87 5.57
N LEU A 28 5.29 -10.90 6.13
CA LEU A 28 5.21 -9.49 5.75
C LEU A 28 5.69 -9.26 4.31
N VAL A 29 6.77 -9.92 3.88
CA VAL A 29 7.24 -9.87 2.48
C VAL A 29 6.15 -10.38 1.52
N ARG A 30 5.54 -11.53 1.84
CA ARG A 30 4.42 -12.10 1.05
C ARG A 30 3.20 -11.16 1.04
N ALA A 31 2.86 -10.58 2.18
CA ALA A 31 1.76 -9.62 2.32
C ALA A 31 1.96 -8.38 1.45
N ARG A 32 3.20 -7.85 1.40
CA ARG A 32 3.55 -6.69 0.57
C ARG A 32 3.40 -6.99 -0.91
N GLU A 33 3.86 -8.17 -1.32
CA GLU A 33 3.67 -8.63 -2.70
C GLU A 33 2.19 -8.84 -3.04
N ALA A 34 1.41 -9.47 -2.16
CA ALA A 34 -0.03 -9.66 -2.37
C ALA A 34 -0.77 -8.32 -2.49
N ARG A 35 -0.45 -7.34 -1.65
CA ARG A 35 -0.98 -5.97 -1.72
C ARG A 35 -0.62 -5.29 -3.04
N ARG A 36 0.63 -5.42 -3.48
CA ARG A 36 1.11 -4.90 -4.77
C ARG A 36 0.34 -5.52 -5.94
N VAL A 37 0.23 -6.85 -5.98
CA VAL A 37 -0.47 -7.60 -7.03
C VAL A 37 -1.94 -7.21 -7.10
N ARG A 38 -2.62 -7.15 -5.95
CA ARG A 38 -4.02 -6.72 -5.88
C ARG A 38 -4.22 -5.36 -6.55
N TRP A 39 -3.45 -4.35 -6.15
CA TRP A 39 -3.63 -3.01 -6.70
C TRP A 39 -3.22 -2.92 -8.17
N ARG A 40 -2.24 -3.71 -8.63
CA ARG A 40 -1.94 -3.84 -10.07
C ARG A 40 -3.15 -4.35 -10.87
N HIS A 41 -3.94 -5.27 -10.32
CA HIS A 41 -5.15 -5.79 -10.97
C HIS A 41 -6.37 -4.85 -10.85
N CYS A 42 -6.51 -4.16 -9.71
CA CYS A 42 -7.67 -3.30 -9.46
C CYS A 42 -7.60 -1.96 -10.21
N LEU A 43 -6.38 -1.49 -10.51
CA LEU A 43 -6.17 -0.23 -11.19
C LEU A 43 -6.67 -0.28 -12.64
N PRO A 44 -7.39 0.76 -13.11
CA PRO A 44 -7.85 0.83 -14.48
C PRO A 44 -6.66 1.07 -15.42
N PRO A 45 -6.77 0.71 -16.70
CA PRO A 45 -5.78 1.13 -17.68
C PRO A 45 -5.66 2.67 -17.69
N PRO A 46 -4.47 3.23 -17.95
CA PRO A 46 -4.33 4.67 -18.08
C PRO A 46 -5.23 5.18 -19.21
N PRO A 47 -5.91 6.34 -19.03
CA PRO A 47 -6.67 6.98 -20.09
C PRO A 47 -5.75 7.45 -21.22
N GLU A 48 -6.34 7.80 -22.37
CA GLU A 48 -5.59 8.32 -23.51
C GLU A 48 -4.79 9.58 -23.15
N ALA A 49 -3.55 9.62 -23.62
CA ALA A 49 -2.69 10.77 -23.43
C ALA A 49 -3.28 11.99 -24.17
N ASN A 50 -3.27 13.16 -23.51
CA ASN A 50 -3.76 14.44 -24.03
C ASN A 50 -5.28 14.58 -24.16
N GLY A 51 -6.06 13.75 -23.45
CA GLY A 51 -7.49 14.01 -23.27
C GLY A 51 -7.72 15.31 -22.49
N PRO A 52 -8.82 16.05 -22.74
CA PRO A 52 -9.08 17.36 -22.11
C PRO A 52 -9.16 17.28 -20.58
N ASP A 53 -9.63 16.15 -20.06
CA ASP A 53 -9.81 15.91 -18.62
C ASP A 53 -8.76 14.92 -18.07
N THR A 54 -7.53 14.98 -18.59
CA THR A 54 -6.43 14.12 -18.15
C THR A 54 -5.20 14.91 -17.70
N VAL A 55 -4.40 14.31 -16.82
CA VAL A 55 -3.11 14.85 -16.39
C VAL A 55 -2.06 13.75 -16.39
N GLN A 56 -0.88 14.04 -16.95
CA GLN A 56 0.27 13.14 -16.86
C GLN A 56 1.15 13.57 -15.68
N LEU A 57 1.34 12.68 -14.71
CA LEU A 57 2.21 12.94 -13.56
C LEU A 57 3.49 12.11 -13.66
N SER A 58 4.57 12.66 -13.13
CA SER A 58 5.86 11.97 -12.97
C SER A 58 6.14 11.79 -11.48
N ILE A 59 6.30 10.56 -11.04
CA ILE A 59 6.48 10.20 -9.64
C ILE A 59 7.95 9.79 -9.46
N LYS A 60 8.70 10.53 -8.65
CA LYS A 60 10.08 10.22 -8.28
C LYS A 60 10.10 9.42 -6.98
N MET A 61 10.70 8.24 -7.04
CA MET A 61 10.85 7.30 -5.92
C MET A 61 12.10 7.64 -5.09
N PRO A 62 12.21 7.16 -3.83
CA PRO A 62 13.35 7.47 -2.95
C PRO A 62 14.68 6.94 -3.50
N ASN A 63 14.66 5.80 -4.19
CA ASN A 63 15.83 5.23 -4.86
C ASN A 63 16.25 5.98 -6.14
N GLY A 64 15.57 7.08 -6.49
CA GLY A 64 15.85 7.89 -7.67
C GLY A 64 15.13 7.45 -8.96
N SER A 65 14.48 6.27 -8.96
CA SER A 65 13.67 5.84 -10.11
C SER A 65 12.45 6.73 -10.32
N ARG A 66 11.89 6.70 -11.53
CA ARG A 66 10.72 7.50 -11.91
C ARG A 66 9.66 6.63 -12.57
N ALA A 67 8.42 6.77 -12.11
CA ALA A 67 7.24 6.21 -12.75
C ALA A 67 6.39 7.34 -13.34
N SER A 68 5.77 7.14 -14.49
CA SER A 68 4.83 8.12 -15.06
C SER A 68 3.52 7.45 -15.45
N ARG A 69 2.42 8.16 -15.20
CA ARG A 69 1.08 7.69 -15.54
C ARG A 69 0.16 8.88 -15.84
N VAL A 70 -0.74 8.66 -16.78
CA VAL A 70 -1.86 9.57 -17.07
C VAL A 70 -3.02 9.22 -16.14
N PHE A 71 -3.68 10.23 -15.58
CA PHE A 71 -4.82 10.11 -14.69
C PHE A 71 -5.99 10.95 -15.21
N SER A 72 -7.22 10.52 -14.94
CA SER A 72 -8.41 11.35 -15.14
C SER A 72 -8.48 12.43 -14.06
N LEU A 73 -8.88 13.64 -14.43
CA LEU A 73 -9.06 14.74 -13.47
C LEU A 73 -10.22 14.48 -12.49
N HIS A 74 -11.18 13.65 -12.88
CA HIS A 74 -12.37 13.34 -12.09
C HIS A 74 -12.16 12.23 -11.06
N ASP A 75 -11.12 11.42 -11.22
CA ASP A 75 -10.79 10.35 -10.29
C ASP A 75 -10.29 10.93 -8.97
N SER A 76 -10.61 10.25 -7.87
CA SER A 76 -10.02 10.47 -6.56
C SER A 76 -8.51 10.25 -6.64
N VAL A 77 -7.75 11.13 -5.99
CA VAL A 77 -6.29 11.00 -5.95
C VAL A 77 -5.81 9.74 -5.22
N LYS A 78 -6.71 8.95 -4.60
CA LYS A 78 -6.37 7.60 -4.11
C LYS A 78 -5.78 6.68 -5.18
N ILE A 79 -6.19 6.86 -6.43
CA ILE A 79 -5.63 6.09 -7.54
C ILE A 79 -4.12 6.31 -7.69
N LEU A 80 -3.61 7.50 -7.34
CA LEU A 80 -2.19 7.81 -7.29
C LEU A 80 -1.51 7.02 -6.16
N TYR A 81 -2.08 7.01 -4.96
CA TYR A 81 -1.54 6.26 -3.82
C TYR A 81 -1.42 4.77 -4.15
N TYR A 82 -2.48 4.15 -4.67
CA TYR A 82 -2.43 2.74 -5.07
C TYR A 82 -1.47 2.50 -6.24
N PHE A 83 -1.37 3.42 -7.19
CA PHE A 83 -0.36 3.34 -8.25
C PHE A 83 1.07 3.34 -7.69
N VAL A 84 1.36 4.16 -6.68
CA VAL A 84 2.66 4.15 -6.01
C VAL A 84 2.90 2.79 -5.35
N LEU A 85 1.94 2.24 -4.62
CA LEU A 85 2.05 0.90 -4.01
C LEU A 85 2.33 -0.22 -5.02
N THR A 86 1.98 -0.02 -6.30
CA THR A 86 2.31 -1.00 -7.34
C THR A 86 3.79 -0.98 -7.75
N GLN A 87 4.54 0.07 -7.45
CA GLN A 87 5.94 0.23 -7.88
C GLN A 87 6.88 -0.62 -7.01
N ASP A 88 7.93 -1.17 -7.62
CA ASP A 88 8.86 -2.07 -6.92
C ASP A 88 9.72 -1.35 -5.88
N SER A 89 9.93 -0.05 -6.05
CA SER A 89 10.70 0.82 -5.16
C SER A 89 9.85 1.64 -4.20
N ALA A 90 8.55 1.35 -4.09
CA ALA A 90 7.66 2.04 -3.17
C ALA A 90 7.97 1.65 -1.73
N PRO A 91 8.17 2.61 -0.81
CA PRO A 91 8.27 2.31 0.62
C PRO A 91 6.98 1.72 1.18
N GLU A 92 7.06 1.22 2.41
CA GLU A 92 5.87 0.72 3.12
C GLU A 92 5.04 1.89 3.67
N HIS A 93 5.69 2.79 4.41
CA HIS A 93 5.10 4.04 4.86
C HIS A 93 5.67 5.19 4.05
N PHE A 94 4.82 5.86 3.26
CA PHE A 94 5.27 6.98 2.44
C PHE A 94 4.25 8.11 2.37
N GLU A 95 4.77 9.29 2.06
CA GLU A 95 4.01 10.47 1.70
C GLU A 95 4.27 10.90 0.25
N VAL A 96 3.28 11.52 -0.37
CA VAL A 96 3.43 12.09 -1.71
C VAL A 96 3.49 13.62 -1.61
N GLN A 97 4.58 14.22 -2.07
CA GLN A 97 4.78 15.66 -2.03
C GLN A 97 4.93 16.24 -3.44
N ALA A 98 4.25 17.35 -3.70
CA ALA A 98 4.55 18.23 -4.84
C ALA A 98 5.60 19.26 -4.39
N ASN A 99 6.49 19.69 -5.31
CA ASN A 99 7.60 20.58 -4.95
C ASN A 99 7.34 22.07 -5.25
N PHE A 100 6.45 22.41 -6.20
CA PHE A 100 6.20 23.80 -6.60
C PHE A 100 4.72 24.09 -6.88
N PRO A 101 3.98 24.69 -5.93
CA PRO A 101 4.39 24.99 -4.56
C PRO A 101 4.62 23.71 -3.75
N LYS A 102 5.50 23.76 -2.74
CA LYS A 102 5.75 22.61 -1.87
C LYS A 102 4.50 22.30 -1.05
N ARG A 103 3.90 21.12 -1.26
CA ARG A 103 2.68 20.68 -0.56
C ARG A 103 2.60 19.17 -0.46
N LEU A 104 1.94 18.69 0.59
CA LEU A 104 1.53 17.30 0.71
C LEU A 104 0.32 17.05 -0.21
N VAL A 105 0.31 15.93 -0.92
CA VAL A 105 -0.83 15.45 -1.69
C VAL A 105 -1.59 14.43 -0.84
N PRO A 106 -2.78 14.77 -0.30
CA PRO A 106 -3.55 13.89 0.58
C PRO A 106 -4.19 12.77 -0.25
N CYS A 107 -3.42 11.74 -0.59
CA CYS A 107 -3.83 10.67 -1.50
C CYS A 107 -4.10 9.33 -0.83
N GLN A 108 -3.77 9.16 0.44
CA GLN A 108 -4.10 7.96 1.18
C GLN A 108 -5.58 8.00 1.64
N PRO A 109 -6.40 6.98 1.35
CA PRO A 109 -7.76 6.89 1.90
C PRO A 109 -7.78 6.66 3.41
N ASN A 110 -8.85 7.08 4.06
CA ASN A 110 -8.98 6.92 5.51
C ASN A 110 -9.27 5.47 5.94
N ASP A 111 -9.93 4.69 5.07
CA ASP A 111 -10.29 3.28 5.29
C ASP A 111 -9.29 2.30 4.66
N GLU A 112 -8.11 2.81 4.28
CA GLU A 112 -7.06 2.06 3.63
C GLU A 112 -6.63 0.86 4.49
N SER A 113 -6.34 -0.25 3.81
CA SER A 113 -5.98 -1.49 4.47
C SER A 113 -4.49 -1.55 4.75
N ASP A 114 -4.15 -1.79 6.00
CA ASP A 114 -2.77 -2.00 6.40
C ASP A 114 -2.16 -3.28 5.81
N LEU A 115 -0.86 -3.47 6.05
CA LEU A 115 -0.14 -4.64 5.57
C LEU A 115 -0.60 -5.93 6.25
N GLU A 116 -1.02 -5.86 7.51
CA GLU A 116 -1.49 -6.99 8.30
C GLU A 116 -2.73 -7.66 7.70
N ASP A 117 -3.65 -6.88 7.12
CA ASP A 117 -4.80 -7.42 6.39
C ASP A 117 -4.42 -8.34 5.20
N TYR A 118 -3.16 -8.36 4.77
CA TYR A 118 -2.66 -9.19 3.68
C TYR A 118 -1.76 -10.34 4.17
N VAL A 119 -1.51 -10.42 5.47
CA VAL A 119 -0.82 -11.56 6.07
C VAL A 119 -1.78 -12.75 6.05
N VAL A 120 -1.45 -13.75 5.24
CA VAL A 120 -2.16 -15.02 5.21
C VAL A 120 -1.54 -15.90 6.27
N ASP A 121 -2.25 -16.12 7.37
CA ASP A 121 -1.85 -17.14 8.33
C ASP A 121 -2.07 -18.51 7.67
N ASP A 122 -0.99 -19.18 7.27
CA ASP A 122 -0.99 -20.57 6.81
C ASP A 122 -1.49 -21.55 7.92
N ALA A 123 -1.76 -21.05 9.12
CA ALA A 123 -2.35 -21.77 10.25
C ALA A 123 -3.86 -21.50 10.39
N VAL A 124 -4.66 -21.90 9.39
CA VAL A 124 -6.08 -22.16 9.64
C VAL A 124 -6.19 -23.54 10.29
N ASP A 125 -5.90 -23.59 11.59
CA ASP A 125 -6.54 -24.56 12.46
C ASP A 125 -7.93 -24.02 12.82
N GLN A 126 -8.94 -24.87 12.70
CA GLN A 126 -10.31 -24.48 12.99
C GLN A 126 -10.45 -24.24 14.50
N ASN A 127 -11.18 -23.17 14.86
CA ASN A 127 -11.50 -22.71 16.23
C ASN A 127 -10.41 -21.96 17.01
N THR A 128 -10.46 -20.63 16.93
CA THR A 128 -10.49 -19.78 18.14
C THR A 128 -11.35 -18.54 17.87
N ALA A 129 -12.52 -18.51 18.49
CA ALA A 129 -13.31 -17.32 18.67
C ALA A 129 -12.77 -16.57 19.90
N ASP A 130 -12.02 -15.50 19.67
CA ASP A 130 -12.11 -14.22 20.39
C ASP A 130 -10.87 -13.36 20.11
N SER A 131 -11.10 -12.23 19.44
CA SER A 131 -10.42 -10.93 19.62
C SER A 131 -10.63 -10.08 18.36
N SER A 132 -11.56 -9.12 18.47
CA SER A 132 -11.71 -7.92 17.62
C SER A 132 -11.40 -8.11 16.13
N LYS A 133 -12.18 -8.96 15.47
CA LYS A 133 -12.20 -9.13 14.03
C LYS A 133 -12.84 -7.89 13.38
N SER A 134 -12.04 -7.01 12.79
CA SER A 134 -12.54 -6.13 11.73
C SER A 134 -12.89 -7.06 10.56
N THR A 135 -14.14 -7.50 10.50
CA THR A 135 -14.67 -8.31 9.40
C THR A 135 -14.70 -7.49 8.11
N LYS A 136 -13.54 -7.25 7.50
CA LYS A 136 -13.48 -6.86 6.09
C LYS A 136 -13.55 -8.16 5.29
N LYS A 137 -14.55 -8.27 4.40
CA LYS A 137 -14.72 -9.40 3.46
C LYS A 137 -13.40 -9.72 2.76
N PRO A 138 -13.17 -10.97 2.31
CA PRO A 138 -12.03 -11.29 1.46
C PRO A 138 -11.99 -10.27 0.31
N LYS A 139 -10.89 -9.54 0.21
CA LYS A 139 -10.76 -8.43 -0.74
C LYS A 139 -10.72 -9.04 -2.13
N THR A 140 -11.82 -8.94 -2.86
CA THR A 140 -11.89 -9.47 -4.22
C THR A 140 -10.87 -8.77 -5.11
N LEU A 141 -10.33 -9.50 -6.08
CA LEU A 141 -9.42 -8.98 -7.11
C LEU A 141 -10.19 -8.26 -8.23
N ASP A 142 -11.45 -7.90 -7.98
CA ASP A 142 -12.31 -7.31 -8.98
C ASP A 142 -11.81 -5.91 -9.32
N PRO A 143 -11.75 -5.55 -10.61
CA PRO A 143 -11.37 -4.22 -11.03
C PRO A 143 -12.36 -3.20 -10.45
N ILE A 144 -11.82 -2.11 -9.90
CA ILE A 144 -12.65 -1.01 -9.42
C ILE A 144 -13.08 -0.22 -10.65
N LEU A 145 -14.39 -0.17 -10.88
CA LEU A 145 -14.99 0.50 -12.04
C LEU A 145 -15.13 2.01 -11.83
N ASP A 146 -15.39 2.43 -10.60
CA ASP A 146 -15.59 3.84 -10.24
C ASP A 146 -14.49 4.32 -9.29
N TRP A 147 -13.67 5.24 -9.80
CA TRP A 147 -12.58 5.85 -9.06
C TRP A 147 -12.90 7.26 -8.58
N THR A 148 -14.13 7.75 -8.78
CA THR A 148 -14.53 9.06 -8.27
C THR A 148 -14.52 9.08 -6.73
N PRO A 149 -14.31 10.25 -6.10
CA PRO A 149 -14.35 10.36 -4.64
C PRO A 149 -15.71 9.94 -4.07
N ARG A 150 -15.72 9.00 -3.13
CA ARG A 150 -16.95 8.66 -2.38
C ARG A 150 -17.50 9.88 -1.62
N PRO A 151 -18.83 10.05 -1.57
CA PRO A 151 -19.47 11.20 -0.91
C PRO A 151 -19.44 11.13 0.63
N ASP A 152 -19.06 9.99 1.20
CA ASP A 152 -18.94 9.76 2.64
C ASP A 152 -17.71 10.46 3.27
N GLY A 153 -16.84 11.05 2.44
CA GLY A 153 -15.61 11.72 2.87
C GLY A 153 -14.47 10.76 3.23
N THR A 154 -14.65 9.46 2.97
CA THR A 154 -13.62 8.44 3.23
C THR A 154 -12.50 8.52 2.19
N ASP A 155 -12.85 8.90 0.97
CA ASP A 155 -11.91 9.03 -0.12
C ASP A 155 -11.26 10.42 -0.18
N PRO A 156 -9.98 10.45 -0.60
CA PRO A 156 -9.35 11.66 -1.08
C PRO A 156 -10.17 12.39 -2.15
N PRO A 157 -10.04 13.72 -2.24
CA PRO A 157 -10.66 14.51 -3.31
C PRO A 157 -10.11 14.12 -4.70
N SER A 158 -10.73 14.65 -5.76
CA SER A 158 -10.24 14.42 -7.12
C SER A 158 -9.01 15.26 -7.48
N PHE A 159 -8.27 14.87 -8.52
CA PHE A 159 -7.17 15.68 -9.04
C PHE A 159 -7.62 17.09 -9.42
N ASN A 160 -8.83 17.21 -9.97
CA ASN A 160 -9.46 18.48 -10.33
C ASN A 160 -9.63 19.41 -9.12
N THR A 161 -10.11 18.85 -8.00
CA THR A 161 -10.34 19.57 -6.74
C THR A 161 -9.03 19.97 -6.05
N LEU A 162 -7.98 19.15 -6.15
CA LEU A 162 -6.64 19.48 -5.64
C LEU A 162 -5.82 20.39 -6.56
N ASN A 163 -6.38 20.83 -7.70
CA ASN A 163 -5.67 21.58 -8.72
C ASN A 163 -4.42 20.86 -9.27
N LEU A 164 -4.41 19.53 -9.29
CA LEU A 164 -3.40 18.69 -9.94
C LEU A 164 -3.74 18.52 -11.41
N ARG A 165 -3.86 19.62 -12.16
CA ARG A 165 -4.31 19.62 -13.57
C ARG A 165 -3.18 19.71 -14.57
N LYS A 166 -1.99 20.07 -14.12
CA LYS A 166 -0.82 20.27 -14.98
C LYS A 166 0.17 19.13 -14.78
N PRO A 167 0.94 18.77 -15.82
CA PRO A 167 2.03 17.84 -15.64
C PRO A 167 3.04 18.38 -14.63
N GLU A 168 3.26 17.64 -13.55
CA GLU A 168 4.24 17.98 -12.52
C GLU A 168 4.95 16.73 -11.98
N VAL A 169 6.07 16.98 -11.30
CA VAL A 169 6.85 15.93 -10.63
C VAL A 169 6.42 15.87 -9.17
N LEU A 170 5.93 14.70 -8.77
CA LEU A 170 5.64 14.34 -7.39
C LEU A 170 6.79 13.51 -6.83
N PHE A 171 7.02 13.63 -5.53
CA PHE A 171 8.12 13.00 -4.81
C PHE A 171 7.52 12.08 -3.76
N ILE A 172 7.99 10.84 -3.75
CA ILE A 172 7.70 9.89 -2.70
C ILE A 172 8.72 10.09 -1.58
N ILE A 173 8.22 10.41 -0.40
CA ILE A 173 9.01 10.54 0.82
C ILE A 173 8.82 9.24 1.60
N ASP A 174 9.92 8.55 1.87
CA ASP A 174 9.95 7.37 2.71
C ASP A 174 9.94 7.83 4.18
N ASN A 175 8.94 7.38 4.94
CA ASN A 175 8.80 7.75 6.35
C ASN A 175 9.63 6.85 7.27
N ASP A 176 10.15 5.73 6.75
CA ASP A 176 10.92 4.74 7.50
C ASP A 176 12.44 4.88 7.28
N ALA A 177 12.87 5.84 6.45
CA ALA A 177 14.25 6.04 6.00
C ALA A 177 15.14 6.84 6.98
#